data_AF-A0A1G0E0E2-F1
#
_entry.id   AF-A0A1G0E0E2-F1
#
_cell.length_a   1.000
_cell.length_b   1.000
_cell.length_c   1.000
_cell.angle_alpha   90.00
_cell.angle_beta   90.00
_cell.angle_gamma   90.00
#
_symmetry.space_group_name_H-M   'P 1'
#
loop_
_entity.id
_entity.type
_entity.pdbx_description
1 polymer ?
#
loop_
_entity_poly.entity_id
_entity_poly.type
_entity_poly.pdbx_seq_one_letter_code
_entity_poly.pdbx_strand_id
1 'polypeptide(L)'
;MNINEFPPDILKFIFGFLLLKLKTKQELSLVCHLWRDVIADTPFLSLDASLQKFPNRAVMAMAPVKSSGDIYHMVAFLALSLYHKKQIPPIFLAYDKQPPLGFDVPQTKANTGLQVKRELSFVSCLYDQECFSPLTLNQARSEKLELDKITDALSGMSMDARAVTTCYQPTARQKQLTDKLQERQVTHYIDHRFSTSVIADHICQYGLQETTEILRGSFRSRNQQYLSAQDRQAIQVYVSNTMQEIATDVKSNPEKKTVVIHYRVSSGANGEQDISGVAQYIITALAKNNRVIVIYADSRQANFSNLHGAHYHIRPFQQESFITEHRDLSKIAHLELLLAFFDKKDQINLQGIIGNTSGTLDLAAFIGHNVLDIHLFGSAEKGFDYQDYRLLLQMTFLSVEQLASDRQAMMTHIDSWLATGQQPKQEALLGIPRRFTGLGKIGFSFLSSVEIFKEAHWEVQRFFPRLKEAVNQKAKSAKLFSADFEPPLP
;
A
#
# COMPACT_ATOMS: atom_id res chain seq x y z
N MET A 1 20.22 -20.23 27.58
CA MET A 1 20.21 -21.65 27.22
C MET A 1 21.03 -21.79 25.96
N ASN A 2 22.11 -22.55 26.02
CA ASN A 2 23.03 -22.75 24.91
C ASN A 2 22.40 -23.74 23.92
N ILE A 3 22.59 -23.59 22.60
CA ILE A 3 21.91 -24.45 21.61
C ILE A 3 22.27 -25.94 21.76
N ASN A 4 23.42 -26.21 22.39
CA ASN A 4 23.91 -27.54 22.73
C ASN A 4 23.16 -28.21 23.90
N GLU A 5 22.26 -27.49 24.57
CA GLU A 5 21.48 -27.98 25.72
C GLU A 5 20.10 -28.52 25.29
N PHE A 6 19.73 -28.41 24.02
CA PHE A 6 18.45 -28.91 23.53
C PHE A 6 18.49 -30.43 23.28
N PRO A 7 17.44 -31.17 23.70
CA PRO A 7 17.29 -32.57 23.35
C PRO A 7 17.30 -32.78 21.83
N PRO A 8 17.96 -33.84 21.32
CA PRO A 8 18.04 -34.14 19.89
C PRO A 8 16.70 -34.20 19.17
N ASP A 9 15.62 -34.56 19.87
CA ASP A 9 14.26 -34.64 19.31
C ASP A 9 13.61 -33.27 19.12
N ILE A 10 13.94 -32.29 19.97
CA ILE A 10 13.54 -30.88 19.79
C ILE A 10 14.35 -30.24 18.66
N LEU A 11 15.65 -30.54 18.57
CA LEU A 11 16.47 -30.10 17.44
C LEU A 11 15.98 -30.73 16.11
N LYS A 12 15.56 -32.00 16.10
CA LYS A 12 14.92 -32.62 14.93
C LYS A 12 13.57 -31.99 14.57
N PHE A 13 12.79 -31.54 15.53
CA PHE A 13 11.53 -30.84 15.28
C PHE A 13 11.77 -29.42 14.71
N ILE A 14 12.79 -28.73 15.21
CA ILE A 14 13.19 -27.39 14.73
C ILE A 14 13.84 -27.45 13.34
N PHE A 15 14.70 -28.44 13.08
CA PHE A 15 15.44 -28.55 11.81
C PHE A 15 14.79 -29.47 10.76
N GLY A 16 13.83 -30.30 11.16
CA GLY A 16 13.04 -31.13 10.24
C GLY A 16 12.15 -30.32 9.31
N PHE A 17 11.92 -29.05 9.62
CA PHE A 17 11.16 -28.11 8.78
C PHE A 17 12.04 -27.33 7.78
N LEU A 18 13.35 -27.24 8.01
CA LEU A 18 14.24 -26.31 7.28
C LEU A 18 15.23 -26.99 6.33
N LEU A 19 15.35 -28.32 6.35
CA LEU A 19 16.42 -29.01 5.63
C LEU A 19 15.89 -30.11 4.72
N LEU A 20 15.40 -29.71 3.54
CA LEU A 20 15.44 -30.60 2.39
C LEU A 20 16.85 -30.55 1.76
N LYS A 21 17.68 -31.53 2.18
CA LYS A 21 18.94 -31.99 1.59
C LYS A 21 20.21 -31.14 1.81
N LEU A 22 20.91 -31.38 2.92
CA LEU A 22 22.38 -31.34 2.97
C LEU A 22 22.87 -32.56 3.78
N LYS A 23 23.92 -33.25 3.33
CA LYS A 23 24.21 -34.64 3.73
C LYS A 23 25.46 -34.82 4.58
N THR A 24 26.31 -33.82 4.83
CA THR A 24 27.54 -34.04 5.64
C THR A 24 27.97 -32.88 6.55
N LYS A 25 28.66 -33.22 7.65
CA LYS A 25 29.22 -32.30 8.66
C LYS A 25 30.30 -31.35 8.11
N GLN A 26 30.95 -31.73 6.98
CA GLN A 26 31.90 -30.88 6.27
C GLN A 26 31.22 -29.72 5.52
N GLU A 27 30.00 -29.92 5.00
CA GLU A 27 29.19 -28.84 4.41
C GLU A 27 28.81 -27.79 5.46
N LEU A 28 28.54 -28.23 6.70
CA LEU A 28 28.24 -27.35 7.83
C LEU A 28 29.44 -26.49 8.26
N SER A 29 30.65 -27.08 8.26
CA SER A 29 31.88 -26.38 8.67
C SER A 29 32.37 -25.38 7.62
N LEU A 30 32.12 -25.63 6.33
CA LEU A 30 32.37 -24.70 5.23
C LEU A 30 31.42 -23.48 5.29
N VAL A 31 30.16 -23.72 5.68
CA VAL A 31 29.15 -22.66 5.93
C VAL A 31 29.55 -21.75 7.10
N CYS A 32 30.12 -22.31 8.18
CA CYS A 32 30.54 -21.52 9.34
C CYS A 32 31.82 -20.68 9.11
N HIS A 33 32.75 -21.11 8.24
CA HIS A 33 33.97 -20.35 7.94
C HIS A 33 33.73 -19.22 6.91
N LEU A 34 32.81 -19.39 5.95
CA LEU A 34 32.40 -18.34 5.00
C LEU A 34 31.64 -17.17 5.67
N TRP A 35 31.23 -17.34 6.92
CA TRP A 35 30.36 -16.40 7.64
C TRP A 35 31.10 -15.30 8.41
N ARG A 36 32.42 -15.41 8.59
CA ARG A 36 33.19 -14.52 9.48
C ARG A 36 33.83 -13.32 8.75
N ASP A 37 34.00 -13.38 7.43
CA ASP A 37 34.87 -12.44 6.70
C ASP A 37 34.13 -11.41 5.80
N VAL A 38 32.81 -11.27 5.88
CA VAL A 38 32.04 -10.68 4.77
C VAL A 38 31.32 -9.34 5.05
N ILE A 39 31.27 -8.78 6.26
CA ILE A 39 30.31 -7.67 6.49
C ILE A 39 30.86 -6.47 7.24
N ALA A 40 31.09 -5.39 6.50
CA ALA A 40 31.14 -3.99 6.93
C ALA A 40 30.20 -3.12 6.06
N ASP A 41 29.47 -2.20 6.72
CA ASP A 41 28.79 -0.97 6.26
C ASP A 41 27.38 -0.95 5.57
N THR A 42 26.35 -0.68 6.41
CA THR A 42 25.25 0.34 6.31
C THR A 42 23.88 0.08 5.58
N PRO A 43 22.75 0.70 6.07
CA PRO A 43 21.47 -0.01 6.34
C PRO A 43 20.25 0.24 5.46
N PHE A 44 20.25 1.21 4.55
CA PHE A 44 19.29 1.10 3.44
C PHE A 44 19.92 0.08 2.54
N LEU A 45 19.40 -1.17 2.59
CA LEU A 45 19.70 -2.27 1.67
C LEU A 45 20.61 -1.72 0.59
N SER A 46 21.92 -1.90 0.75
CA SER A 46 22.89 -1.58 -0.28
C SER A 46 22.63 -2.57 -1.40
N LEU A 47 21.50 -2.37 -2.08
CA LEU A 47 21.24 -2.90 -3.38
C LEU A 47 22.36 -2.43 -4.27
N ASP A 48 23.05 -1.32 -4.01
CA ASP A 48 24.29 -0.93 -4.70
C ASP A 48 25.27 -2.10 -4.79
N ALA A 49 25.65 -2.77 -3.69
CA ALA A 49 26.59 -3.89 -3.77
C ALA A 49 26.00 -5.11 -4.54
N SER A 50 24.70 -5.38 -4.38
CA SER A 50 24.04 -6.54 -4.99
C SER A 50 23.63 -6.30 -6.46
N LEU A 51 23.23 -5.10 -6.83
CA LEU A 51 22.90 -4.61 -8.16
C LEU A 51 24.16 -4.23 -8.93
N GLN A 52 25.28 -3.87 -8.28
CA GLN A 52 26.60 -3.81 -8.93
C GLN A 52 27.12 -5.22 -9.25
N LYS A 53 26.86 -6.21 -8.38
CA LYS A 53 27.16 -7.63 -8.66
C LYS A 53 26.24 -8.22 -9.72
N PHE A 54 25.00 -7.72 -9.82
CA PHE A 54 23.98 -8.23 -10.73
C PHE A 54 23.20 -7.12 -11.47
N PRO A 55 23.88 -6.25 -12.22
CA PRO A 55 23.19 -5.21 -12.98
C PRO A 55 22.32 -5.94 -14.00
N ASN A 56 21.02 -5.69 -13.93
CA ASN A 56 19.96 -6.31 -14.75
C ASN A 56 19.45 -7.70 -14.31
N ARG A 57 19.82 -8.22 -13.13
CA ARG A 57 19.23 -9.50 -12.64
C ARG A 57 18.39 -9.41 -11.36
N ALA A 58 18.29 -8.23 -10.76
CA ALA A 58 17.37 -7.96 -9.65
C ALA A 58 16.39 -6.83 -10.02
N VAL A 59 15.10 -7.05 -9.78
CA VAL A 59 14.02 -6.09 -10.13
C VAL A 59 13.02 -5.94 -8.98
N MET A 60 12.17 -4.93 -9.03
CA MET A 60 10.97 -4.83 -8.20
C MET A 60 9.76 -5.17 -9.08
N ALA A 61 8.91 -6.10 -8.69
CA ALA A 61 7.76 -6.50 -9.49
C ALA A 61 6.66 -7.11 -8.61
N MET A 62 5.42 -7.05 -9.07
CA MET A 62 4.30 -7.77 -8.46
C MET A 62 3.35 -8.25 -9.56
N ALA A 63 2.71 -9.40 -9.32
CA ALA A 63 1.62 -9.87 -10.16
C ALA A 63 0.50 -8.80 -10.23
N PRO A 64 -0.31 -8.73 -11.29
CA PRO A 64 -1.35 -7.71 -11.42
C PRO A 64 -2.39 -7.82 -10.30
N VAL A 65 -2.32 -6.87 -9.37
CA VAL A 65 -3.28 -6.71 -8.27
C VAL A 65 -4.27 -5.61 -8.63
N LYS A 66 -5.49 -5.72 -8.11
CA LYS A 66 -6.60 -4.82 -8.42
C LYS A 66 -6.50 -3.42 -7.76
N SER A 67 -5.32 -3.02 -7.27
CA SER A 67 -5.14 -1.83 -6.41
C SER A 67 -4.37 -0.73 -7.12
N SER A 68 -5.05 0.36 -7.46
CA SER A 68 -4.43 1.58 -8.01
C SER A 68 -3.58 2.36 -7.00
N GLY A 69 -3.55 1.91 -5.75
CA GLY A 69 -2.92 2.59 -4.63
C GLY A 69 -1.43 2.31 -4.46
N ASP A 70 -0.96 1.16 -4.95
CA ASP A 70 0.42 0.74 -4.72
C ASP A 70 1.43 1.63 -5.47
N ILE A 71 0.99 2.32 -6.53
CA ILE A 71 1.82 3.31 -7.24
C ILE A 71 2.27 4.44 -6.31
N TYR A 72 1.46 4.87 -5.35
CA TYR A 72 1.85 5.93 -4.41
C TYR A 72 2.94 5.47 -3.45
N HIS A 73 2.90 4.20 -3.01
CA HIS A 73 3.94 3.61 -2.19
C HIS A 73 5.24 3.40 -2.98
N MET A 74 5.16 2.96 -4.24
CA MET A 74 6.34 2.85 -5.11
C MET A 74 7.01 4.22 -5.33
N VAL A 75 6.21 5.26 -5.57
CA VAL A 75 6.70 6.64 -5.73
C VAL A 75 7.30 7.18 -4.43
N ALA A 76 6.72 6.87 -3.27
CA ALA A 76 7.31 7.23 -1.97
C ALA A 76 8.64 6.47 -1.71
N PHE A 77 8.70 5.18 -2.04
CA PHE A 77 9.94 4.40 -1.98
C PHE A 77 11.05 5.00 -2.85
N LEU A 78 10.72 5.44 -4.07
CA LEU A 78 11.67 6.12 -4.97
C LEU A 78 12.17 7.44 -4.41
N ALA A 79 11.27 8.25 -3.85
CA ALA A 79 11.62 9.51 -3.21
C ALA A 79 12.69 9.31 -2.14
N LEU A 80 12.46 8.36 -1.23
CA LEU A 80 13.39 8.03 -0.15
C LEU A 80 14.70 7.45 -0.68
N SER A 81 14.63 6.56 -1.68
CA SER A 81 15.82 5.95 -2.28
C SER A 81 16.71 7.00 -2.94
N LEU A 82 16.12 7.93 -3.72
CA LEU A 82 16.85 9.01 -4.37
C LEU A 82 17.45 9.99 -3.35
N TYR A 83 16.69 10.35 -2.32
CA TYR A 83 17.17 11.23 -1.24
C TYR A 83 18.43 10.66 -0.58
N HIS A 84 18.45 9.35 -0.31
CA HIS A 84 19.59 8.64 0.27
C HIS A 84 20.63 8.18 -0.77
N LYS A 85 20.50 8.61 -2.03
CA LYS A 85 21.39 8.26 -3.15
C LYS A 85 21.57 6.75 -3.34
N LYS A 86 20.50 6.00 -3.15
CA LYS A 86 20.48 4.53 -3.27
C LYS A 86 20.14 4.11 -4.69
N GLN A 87 20.72 3.00 -5.12
CA GLN A 87 20.38 2.41 -6.40
C GLN A 87 18.97 1.83 -6.35
N ILE A 88 18.19 2.21 -7.35
CA ILE A 88 16.83 1.74 -7.55
C ILE A 88 16.86 0.58 -8.56
N PRO A 89 16.33 -0.61 -8.21
CA PRO A 89 16.21 -1.69 -9.18
C PRO A 89 15.14 -1.34 -10.23
N PRO A 90 15.21 -1.90 -11.46
CA PRO A 90 14.13 -1.78 -12.42
C PRO A 90 12.80 -2.23 -11.80
N ILE A 91 11.73 -1.45 -12.00
CA ILE A 91 10.40 -1.66 -11.44
C ILE A 91 9.47 -2.10 -12.58
N PHE A 92 8.98 -3.33 -12.53
CA PHE A 92 8.02 -3.87 -13.48
C PHE A 92 6.58 -3.73 -12.99
N LEU A 93 5.78 -2.99 -13.75
CA LEU A 93 4.34 -2.89 -13.56
C LEU A 93 3.65 -3.95 -14.43
N ALA A 94 3.27 -5.05 -13.80
CA ALA A 94 2.66 -6.16 -14.52
C ALA A 94 1.19 -5.87 -14.89
N TYR A 95 0.72 -6.39 -16.02
CA TYR A 95 -0.69 -6.40 -16.39
C TYR A 95 -1.08 -7.64 -17.18
N ASP A 96 -2.34 -8.07 -17.06
CA ASP A 96 -2.82 -9.29 -17.71
C ASP A 96 -3.49 -9.00 -19.07
N LYS A 97 -4.17 -7.85 -19.19
CA LYS A 97 -4.97 -7.51 -20.39
C LYS A 97 -4.31 -6.44 -21.22
N GLN A 98 -4.22 -6.66 -22.53
CA GLN A 98 -3.84 -5.58 -23.45
C GLN A 98 -4.80 -4.40 -23.30
N PRO A 99 -4.34 -3.15 -23.55
CA PRO A 99 -5.22 -2.00 -23.58
C PRO A 99 -6.36 -2.28 -24.56
N PRO A 100 -7.63 -2.06 -24.17
CA PRO A 100 -8.73 -2.14 -25.13
C PRO A 100 -8.49 -1.16 -26.27
N LEU A 101 -8.85 -1.55 -27.49
CA LEU A 101 -8.87 -0.66 -28.66
C LEU A 101 -10.10 0.24 -28.52
N GLY A 102 -10.01 1.33 -27.74
CA GLY A 102 -11.09 2.33 -27.59
C GLY A 102 -11.25 2.91 -26.18
N PHE A 103 -11.93 4.06 -26.10
CA PHE A 103 -12.12 4.87 -24.88
C PHE A 103 -13.25 4.39 -23.96
N ASP A 104 -14.14 3.51 -24.42
CA ASP A 104 -15.40 3.18 -23.74
C ASP A 104 -15.30 2.07 -22.67
N VAL A 105 -14.09 1.69 -22.27
CA VAL A 105 -13.95 0.67 -21.22
C VAL A 105 -14.11 1.33 -19.85
N PRO A 106 -15.06 0.87 -19.01
CA PRO A 106 -15.21 1.36 -17.66
C PRO A 106 -13.85 1.32 -16.95
N GLN A 107 -13.48 2.44 -16.33
CA GLN A 107 -12.17 2.71 -15.70
C GLN A 107 -11.81 1.76 -14.53
N THR A 108 -12.53 0.65 -14.38
CA THR A 108 -12.66 -0.16 -13.16
C THR A 108 -11.80 -1.42 -13.15
N LYS A 109 -11.20 -1.84 -14.28
CA LYS A 109 -10.39 -3.07 -14.34
C LYS A 109 -8.89 -2.74 -14.29
N ALA A 110 -8.36 -2.71 -13.08
CA ALA A 110 -6.99 -2.36 -12.68
C ALA A 110 -5.86 -3.31 -13.18
N ASN A 111 -6.13 -4.15 -14.18
CA ASN A 111 -5.18 -5.16 -14.70
C ASN A 111 -4.96 -5.00 -16.22
N THR A 112 -5.24 -3.80 -16.75
CA THR A 112 -5.12 -3.50 -18.17
C THR A 112 -3.84 -2.72 -18.46
N GLY A 113 -3.27 -2.90 -19.65
CA GLY A 113 -2.13 -2.10 -20.10
C GLY A 113 -2.45 -0.60 -20.13
N LEU A 114 -3.72 -0.20 -20.25
CA LEU A 114 -4.15 1.19 -20.17
C LEU A 114 -3.91 1.79 -18.78
N GLN A 115 -4.27 1.04 -17.72
CA GLN A 115 -4.03 1.46 -16.34
C GLN A 115 -2.53 1.61 -16.07
N VAL A 116 -1.72 0.63 -16.49
CA VAL A 116 -0.26 0.69 -16.34
C VAL A 116 0.31 1.88 -17.10
N LYS A 117 -0.14 2.15 -18.33
CA LYS A 117 0.28 3.36 -19.08
C LYS A 117 0.00 4.65 -18.32
N ARG A 118 -1.19 4.77 -17.70
CA ARG A 118 -1.57 5.94 -16.89
C ARG A 118 -0.74 6.07 -15.62
N GLU A 119 -0.45 4.97 -14.94
CA GLU A 119 0.41 4.94 -13.76
C GLU A 119 1.85 5.31 -14.11
N LEU A 120 2.37 4.79 -15.22
CA LEU A 120 3.66 5.19 -15.77
C LEU A 120 3.67 6.69 -16.08
N SER A 121 2.62 7.23 -16.70
CA SER A 121 2.49 8.67 -16.96
C SER A 121 2.48 9.49 -15.67
N PHE A 122 1.78 9.04 -14.62
CA PHE A 122 1.77 9.70 -13.31
C PHE A 122 3.19 9.74 -12.71
N VAL A 123 3.91 8.62 -12.76
CA VAL A 123 5.31 8.56 -12.32
C VAL A 123 6.19 9.52 -13.13
N SER A 124 6.06 9.58 -14.47
CA SER A 124 6.88 10.47 -15.30
C SER A 124 6.70 11.93 -14.92
N CYS A 125 5.52 12.31 -14.44
CA CYS A 125 5.27 13.68 -14.02
C CYS A 125 6.08 14.06 -12.78
N LEU A 126 6.54 13.08 -12.00
CA LEU A 126 7.26 13.25 -10.74
C LEU A 126 8.76 12.93 -10.88
N TYR A 127 9.10 11.88 -11.64
CA TYR A 127 10.47 11.35 -11.78
C TYR A 127 10.78 11.01 -13.23
N ASP A 128 12.04 10.73 -13.52
CA ASP A 128 12.40 10.11 -14.79
C ASP A 128 11.93 8.64 -14.82
N GLN A 129 11.37 8.21 -15.94
CA GLN A 129 10.77 6.90 -16.12
C GLN A 129 11.78 5.77 -16.24
N GLU A 130 13.08 6.05 -16.31
CA GLU A 130 14.11 5.05 -16.63
C GLU A 130 14.06 3.81 -15.71
N CYS A 131 13.57 3.97 -14.47
CA CYS A 131 13.41 2.86 -13.53
C CYS A 131 12.10 2.07 -13.67
N PHE A 132 11.08 2.52 -14.40
CA PHE A 132 9.82 1.78 -14.56
C PHE A 132 9.67 1.18 -15.94
N SER A 133 9.08 -0.03 -15.99
CA SER A 133 8.80 -0.70 -17.25
C SER A 133 7.49 -1.50 -17.18
N PRO A 134 6.65 -1.46 -18.22
CA PRO A 134 5.47 -2.31 -18.30
C PRO A 134 5.88 -3.79 -18.49
N LEU A 135 5.13 -4.71 -17.88
CA LEU A 135 5.33 -6.16 -18.05
C LEU A 135 4.01 -6.87 -18.36
N THR A 136 3.83 -7.37 -19.58
CA THR A 136 2.64 -8.17 -19.91
C THR A 136 2.76 -9.59 -19.39
N LEU A 137 1.76 -10.06 -18.65
CA LEU A 137 1.55 -11.47 -18.35
C LEU A 137 0.54 -12.02 -19.37
N ASN A 138 0.99 -12.81 -20.35
CA ASN A 138 0.15 -13.25 -21.47
C ASN A 138 -1.06 -14.10 -21.01
N GLN A 139 -2.25 -13.49 -20.93
CA GLN A 139 -3.47 -14.14 -20.41
C GLN A 139 -4.10 -15.21 -21.31
N ALA A 140 -3.88 -15.14 -22.63
CA ALA A 140 -4.78 -15.76 -23.60
C ALA A 140 -4.82 -17.31 -23.62
N ARG A 141 -3.82 -18.00 -23.05
CA ARG A 141 -3.72 -19.48 -23.16
C ARG A 141 -3.89 -20.25 -21.85
N SER A 142 -3.58 -19.63 -20.70
CA SER A 142 -3.52 -20.31 -19.40
C SER A 142 -4.85 -20.25 -18.64
N GLU A 143 -5.56 -19.11 -18.66
CA GLU A 143 -6.80 -18.96 -17.88
C GLU A 143 -7.94 -19.81 -18.44
N LYS A 144 -8.13 -19.84 -19.77
CA LYS A 144 -9.21 -20.64 -20.38
C LYS A 144 -9.04 -22.13 -20.11
N LEU A 145 -7.83 -22.66 -20.30
CA LEU A 145 -7.57 -24.09 -20.16
C LEU A 145 -7.64 -24.60 -18.71
N GLU A 146 -7.25 -23.77 -17.73
CA GLU A 146 -7.31 -24.12 -16.30
C GLU A 146 -8.69 -23.87 -15.71
N LEU A 147 -9.37 -22.78 -16.10
CA LEU A 147 -10.71 -22.46 -15.62
C LEU A 147 -11.73 -23.46 -16.18
N ASP A 148 -11.60 -23.90 -17.43
CA ASP A 148 -12.46 -24.94 -18.00
C ASP A 148 -12.26 -26.27 -17.24
N LYS A 149 -11.00 -26.68 -16.99
CA LYS A 149 -10.70 -27.89 -16.18
C LYS A 149 -11.23 -27.83 -14.75
N ILE A 150 -11.11 -26.67 -14.10
CA ILE A 150 -11.61 -26.48 -12.73
C ILE A 150 -13.14 -26.39 -12.72
N THR A 151 -13.75 -25.71 -13.69
CA THR A 151 -15.22 -25.60 -13.79
C THR A 151 -15.85 -26.96 -14.08
N ASP A 152 -15.23 -27.76 -14.95
CA ASP A 152 -15.65 -29.14 -15.22
C ASP A 152 -15.48 -30.01 -13.96
N ALA A 153 -14.37 -29.87 -13.22
CA ALA A 153 -14.13 -30.62 -11.98
C ALA A 153 -15.04 -30.19 -10.81
N LEU A 154 -15.50 -28.94 -10.79
CA LEU A 154 -16.36 -28.38 -9.74
C LEU A 154 -17.86 -28.41 -10.10
N SER A 155 -18.21 -28.87 -11.30
CA SER A 155 -19.59 -29.06 -11.73
C SER A 155 -20.25 -30.21 -10.93
N GLY A 156 -20.75 -29.87 -9.74
CA GLY A 156 -21.34 -30.80 -8.77
C GLY A 156 -21.03 -30.51 -7.29
N MET A 157 -20.16 -29.55 -6.98
CA MET A 157 -19.74 -29.23 -5.60
C MET A 157 -20.46 -27.99 -5.02
N SER A 158 -20.58 -27.91 -3.68
CA SER A 158 -21.32 -26.88 -2.93
C SER A 158 -20.75 -25.45 -3.08
N MET A 159 -21.44 -24.43 -2.54
CA MET A 159 -21.00 -23.02 -2.57
C MET A 159 -19.57 -22.77 -2.05
N ASP A 160 -19.03 -23.64 -1.18
CA ASP A 160 -17.65 -23.55 -0.69
C ASP A 160 -16.60 -23.73 -1.80
N ALA A 161 -16.95 -24.42 -2.90
CA ALA A 161 -16.06 -24.59 -4.06
C ALA A 161 -15.76 -23.27 -4.80
N ARG A 162 -16.64 -22.25 -4.70
CA ARG A 162 -16.41 -20.93 -5.30
C ARG A 162 -15.33 -20.11 -4.56
N ALA A 163 -15.12 -20.37 -3.27
CA ALA A 163 -14.04 -19.76 -2.50
C ALA A 163 -12.65 -20.35 -2.85
N VAL A 164 -12.61 -21.57 -3.37
CA VAL A 164 -11.38 -22.22 -3.86
C VAL A 164 -10.91 -21.58 -5.16
N THR A 165 -11.82 -21.20 -6.06
CA THR A 165 -11.51 -20.58 -7.36
C THR A 165 -10.89 -19.18 -7.21
N THR A 166 -11.29 -18.41 -6.19
CA THR A 166 -10.72 -17.08 -5.91
C THR A 166 -9.30 -17.14 -5.34
N CYS A 167 -8.95 -18.21 -4.60
CA CYS A 167 -7.60 -18.43 -4.09
C CYS A 167 -6.60 -18.91 -5.18
N TYR A 168 -7.10 -19.54 -6.26
CA TYR A 168 -6.27 -20.08 -7.35
C TYR A 168 -5.72 -19.01 -8.32
N GLN A 169 -6.45 -17.90 -8.52
CA GLN A 169 -6.02 -16.85 -9.46
C GLN A 169 -4.76 -16.09 -9.03
N PRO A 170 -4.59 -15.69 -7.76
CA PRO A 170 -3.34 -15.09 -7.27
C PRO A 170 -2.12 -15.98 -7.50
N THR A 171 -2.23 -17.29 -7.24
CA THR A 171 -1.13 -18.25 -7.44
C THR A 171 -0.76 -18.41 -8.92
N ALA A 172 -1.75 -18.42 -9.82
CA ALA A 172 -1.50 -18.50 -11.26
C ALA A 172 -0.79 -17.25 -11.78
N ARG A 173 -1.22 -16.05 -11.37
CA ARG A 173 -0.55 -14.80 -11.76
C ARG A 173 0.85 -14.66 -11.20
N GLN A 174 1.06 -15.08 -9.95
CA GLN A 174 2.40 -15.07 -9.34
C GLN A 174 3.35 -16.02 -10.07
N LYS A 175 2.87 -17.20 -10.47
CA LYS A 175 3.63 -18.14 -11.29
C LYS A 175 3.98 -17.52 -12.65
N GLN A 176 3.00 -16.92 -13.34
CA GLN A 176 3.24 -16.26 -14.63
C GLN A 176 4.24 -15.11 -14.53
N LEU A 177 4.18 -14.31 -13.46
CA LEU A 177 5.20 -13.30 -13.18
C LEU A 177 6.57 -13.97 -13.06
N THR A 178 6.68 -15.01 -12.24
CA THR A 178 7.94 -15.73 -12.00
C THR A 178 8.51 -16.28 -13.32
N ASP A 179 7.68 -16.93 -14.14
CA ASP A 179 8.08 -17.46 -15.45
C ASP A 179 8.57 -16.32 -16.37
N LYS A 180 7.88 -15.19 -16.41
CA LYS A 180 8.27 -14.01 -17.21
C LYS A 180 9.57 -13.37 -16.75
N LEU A 181 9.82 -13.35 -15.44
CA LEU A 181 11.06 -12.85 -14.87
C LEU A 181 12.22 -13.81 -15.22
N GLN A 182 12.01 -15.12 -15.12
CA GLN A 182 12.99 -16.14 -15.53
C GLN A 182 13.33 -16.06 -17.03
N GLU A 183 12.34 -15.88 -17.91
CA GLU A 183 12.56 -15.63 -19.34
C GLU A 183 13.48 -14.42 -19.59
N ARG A 184 13.36 -13.38 -18.75
CA ARG A 184 14.21 -12.18 -18.78
C ARG A 184 15.55 -12.36 -18.05
N GLN A 185 15.88 -13.59 -17.64
CA GLN A 185 17.09 -13.91 -16.86
C GLN A 185 17.18 -13.12 -15.54
N VAL A 186 16.05 -12.67 -15.01
CA VAL A 186 15.95 -12.08 -13.68
C VAL A 186 16.09 -13.21 -12.69
N THR A 187 17.09 -13.10 -11.82
CA THR A 187 17.40 -14.11 -10.80
C THR A 187 16.87 -13.72 -9.42
N HIS A 188 16.51 -12.45 -9.24
CA HIS A 188 15.99 -11.91 -7.98
C HIS A 188 14.86 -10.92 -8.26
N TYR A 189 13.81 -10.92 -7.46
CA TYR A 189 12.85 -9.82 -7.50
C TYR A 189 12.29 -9.48 -6.12
N ILE A 190 12.01 -8.20 -5.93
CA ILE A 190 11.43 -7.60 -4.73
C ILE A 190 9.95 -7.40 -5.01
N ASP A 191 9.09 -7.93 -4.16
CA ASP A 191 7.67 -7.63 -4.24
C ASP A 191 7.45 -6.14 -3.92
N HIS A 192 6.69 -5.43 -4.75
CA HIS A 192 6.55 -4.01 -4.57
C HIS A 192 5.84 -3.62 -3.24
N ARG A 193 5.17 -4.56 -2.56
CA ARG A 193 4.57 -4.43 -1.24
C ARG A 193 5.61 -4.14 -0.16
N PHE A 194 6.88 -4.47 -0.43
CA PHE A 194 8.00 -4.09 0.40
C PHE A 194 8.18 -2.58 0.52
N SER A 195 7.70 -1.79 -0.46
CA SER A 195 7.75 -0.32 -0.40
C SER A 195 7.14 0.25 0.87
N THR A 196 5.98 -0.25 1.30
CA THR A 196 5.35 0.18 2.56
C THR A 196 6.22 -0.12 3.78
N SER A 197 6.90 -1.26 3.78
CA SER A 197 7.81 -1.64 4.88
C SER A 197 9.01 -0.70 4.95
N VAL A 198 9.59 -0.32 3.80
CA VAL A 198 10.69 0.65 3.73
C VAL A 198 10.24 2.03 4.24
N ILE A 199 9.05 2.49 3.86
CA ILE A 199 8.52 3.77 4.31
C ILE A 199 8.30 3.76 5.83
N ALA A 200 7.65 2.71 6.35
CA ALA A 200 7.40 2.56 7.78
C ALA A 200 8.68 2.49 8.59
N ASP A 201 9.69 1.76 8.11
CA ASP A 201 11.00 1.67 8.75
C ASP A 201 11.74 3.01 8.75
N HIS A 202 11.71 3.75 7.64
CA HIS A 202 12.26 5.10 7.57
C HIS A 202 11.64 6.01 8.64
N ILE A 203 10.32 5.94 8.84
CA ILE A 203 9.64 6.70 9.89
C ILE A 203 10.04 6.24 11.29
N CYS A 204 10.23 4.94 11.51
CA CYS A 204 10.69 4.43 12.80
C CYS A 204 12.13 4.90 13.12
N GLN A 205 12.97 5.05 12.09
CA GLN A 205 14.37 5.42 12.25
C GLN A 205 14.61 6.93 12.32
N TYR A 206 13.95 7.70 11.46
CA TYR A 206 14.19 9.13 11.27
C TYR A 206 13.03 10.01 11.78
N GLY A 207 11.89 9.40 12.09
CA GLY A 207 10.69 10.10 12.53
C GLY A 207 9.76 10.49 11.39
N LEU A 208 8.50 10.74 11.76
CA LEU A 208 7.43 11.06 10.82
C LEU A 208 7.69 12.39 10.08
N GLN A 209 8.12 13.42 10.80
CA GLN A 209 8.31 14.76 10.24
C GLN A 209 9.41 14.75 9.17
N GLU A 210 10.60 14.23 9.47
CA GLU A 210 11.70 14.16 8.52
C GLU A 210 11.30 13.36 7.27
N THR A 211 10.68 12.19 7.45
CA THR A 211 10.24 11.36 6.33
C THR A 211 9.23 12.08 5.44
N THR A 212 8.20 12.69 6.04
CA THR A 212 7.16 13.39 5.28
C THR A 212 7.66 14.68 4.65
N GLU A 213 8.67 15.34 5.20
CA GLU A 213 9.37 16.45 4.56
C GLU A 213 10.09 16.02 3.27
N ILE A 214 10.82 14.90 3.31
CA ILE A 214 11.46 14.32 2.13
C ILE A 214 10.40 13.99 1.07
N LEU A 215 9.39 13.20 1.45
CA LEU A 215 8.33 12.77 0.53
C LEU A 215 7.57 13.96 -0.07
N ARG A 216 7.18 14.94 0.74
CA ARG A 216 6.49 16.15 0.29
C ARG A 216 7.37 16.98 -0.64
N GLY A 217 8.66 17.11 -0.34
CA GLY A 217 9.64 17.77 -1.21
C GLY A 217 9.68 17.11 -2.58
N SER A 218 9.83 15.78 -2.62
CA SER A 218 9.87 15.06 -3.90
C SER A 218 8.52 15.04 -4.62
N PHE A 219 7.40 15.00 -3.91
CA PHE A 219 6.07 15.15 -4.50
C PHE A 219 5.77 16.55 -5.01
N ARG A 220 6.60 17.56 -4.74
CA ARG A 220 6.50 18.89 -5.39
C ARG A 220 7.37 18.98 -6.64
N SER A 221 8.40 18.16 -6.74
CA SER A 221 9.24 18.09 -7.93
C SER A 221 8.40 17.62 -9.12
N ARG A 222 8.44 18.40 -10.21
CA ARG A 222 7.74 18.08 -11.45
C ARG A 222 8.76 17.88 -12.55
N ASN A 223 8.62 16.79 -13.28
CA ASN A 223 9.34 16.64 -14.53
C ASN A 223 8.66 17.50 -15.60
N GLN A 224 9.31 18.60 -15.95
CA GLN A 224 8.76 19.58 -16.91
C GLN A 224 8.59 19.01 -18.32
N GLN A 225 9.27 17.91 -18.65
CA GLN A 225 9.16 17.26 -19.96
C GLN A 225 7.83 16.53 -20.15
N TYR A 226 7.20 16.04 -19.06
CA TYR A 226 6.01 15.19 -19.15
C TYR A 226 4.69 15.93 -18.87
N LEU A 227 4.73 17.02 -18.09
CA LEU A 227 3.59 17.93 -17.95
C LEU A 227 3.71 19.08 -18.96
N SER A 228 2.72 19.27 -19.82
CA SER A 228 2.71 20.48 -20.68
C SER A 228 2.43 21.74 -19.86
N ALA A 229 2.71 22.92 -20.42
CA ALA A 229 2.34 24.18 -19.77
C ALA A 229 0.83 24.32 -19.58
N GLN A 230 0.04 23.83 -20.53
CA GLN A 230 -1.42 23.82 -20.46
C GLN A 230 -1.92 22.88 -19.36
N ASP A 231 -1.35 21.67 -19.23
CA ASP A 231 -1.69 20.73 -18.15
C ASP A 231 -1.42 21.35 -16.78
N ARG A 232 -0.24 21.97 -16.61
CA ARG A 232 0.12 22.68 -15.38
C ARG A 232 -0.87 23.78 -15.05
N GLN A 233 -1.20 24.62 -16.03
CA GLN A 233 -2.13 25.73 -15.85
C GLN A 233 -3.53 25.22 -15.49
N ALA A 234 -4.02 24.17 -16.14
CA ALA A 234 -5.34 23.61 -15.86
C ALA A 234 -5.43 23.05 -14.43
N ILE A 235 -4.40 22.30 -14.00
CA ILE A 235 -4.32 21.78 -12.63
C ILE A 235 -4.20 22.92 -11.62
N GLN A 236 -3.36 23.92 -11.88
CA GLN A 236 -3.18 25.07 -11.00
C GLN A 236 -4.47 25.89 -10.85
N VAL A 237 -5.20 26.14 -11.94
CA VAL A 237 -6.50 26.82 -11.91
C VAL A 237 -7.50 26.03 -11.10
N TYR A 238 -7.59 24.71 -11.33
CA TYR A 238 -8.47 23.82 -10.56
C TYR A 238 -8.20 23.89 -9.05
N VAL A 239 -6.93 23.73 -8.64
CA VAL A 239 -6.55 23.77 -7.23
C VAL A 239 -6.74 25.17 -6.64
N SER A 240 -6.38 26.22 -7.38
CA SER A 240 -6.49 27.61 -6.90
C SER A 240 -7.94 28.01 -6.67
N ASN A 241 -8.84 27.70 -7.61
CA ASN A 241 -10.26 27.97 -7.48
C ASN A 241 -10.85 27.22 -6.28
N THR A 242 -10.55 25.92 -6.16
CA THR A 242 -10.99 25.08 -5.04
C THR A 242 -10.52 25.66 -3.69
N MET A 243 -9.25 26.05 -3.59
CA MET A 243 -8.70 26.64 -2.37
C MET A 243 -9.26 28.04 -2.07
N GLN A 244 -9.58 28.83 -3.08
CA GLN A 244 -10.16 30.16 -2.91
C GLN A 244 -11.59 30.08 -2.38
N GLU A 245 -12.39 29.14 -2.88
CA GLU A 245 -13.75 28.87 -2.37
C GLU A 245 -13.71 28.50 -0.88
N ILE A 246 -12.82 27.58 -0.49
CA ILE A 246 -12.64 27.17 0.91
C ILE A 246 -12.16 28.36 1.76
N ALA A 247 -11.15 29.10 1.30
CA ALA A 247 -10.60 30.23 2.04
C ALA A 247 -11.63 31.35 2.27
N THR A 248 -12.57 31.54 1.34
CA THR A 248 -13.64 32.52 1.48
C THR A 248 -14.59 32.16 2.62
N ASP A 249 -15.00 30.89 2.74
CA ASP A 249 -15.84 30.45 3.85
C ASP A 249 -15.08 30.39 5.18
N VAL A 250 -13.79 30.03 5.17
CA VAL A 250 -12.96 30.10 6.39
C VAL A 250 -12.88 31.53 6.92
N LYS A 251 -12.75 32.53 6.05
CA LYS A 251 -12.77 33.94 6.47
C LYS A 251 -14.10 34.34 7.11
N SER A 252 -15.21 33.81 6.60
CA SER A 252 -16.55 34.08 7.12
C SER A 252 -16.83 33.38 8.46
N ASN A 253 -16.21 32.23 8.71
CA ASN A 253 -16.38 31.42 9.93
C ASN A 253 -15.02 30.86 10.40
N PRO A 254 -14.12 31.70 10.95
CA PRO A 254 -12.73 31.32 11.28
C PRO A 254 -12.62 30.34 12.44
N GLU A 255 -13.60 30.31 13.34
CA GLU A 255 -13.66 29.41 14.49
C GLU A 255 -13.96 27.96 14.11
N LYS A 256 -14.60 27.73 12.95
CA LYS A 256 -14.89 26.38 12.48
C LYS A 256 -13.61 25.67 12.04
N LYS A 257 -13.33 24.56 12.70
CA LYS A 257 -12.32 23.58 12.33
C LYS A 257 -12.68 22.93 10.98
N THR A 258 -11.69 22.64 10.15
CA THR A 258 -11.89 21.94 8.88
C THR A 258 -11.50 20.47 9.01
N VAL A 259 -12.39 19.59 8.54
CA VAL A 259 -12.16 18.15 8.45
C VAL A 259 -12.43 17.71 7.01
N VAL A 260 -11.51 16.92 6.46
CA VAL A 260 -11.68 16.35 5.12
C VAL A 260 -12.13 14.90 5.24
N ILE A 261 -13.21 14.55 4.56
CA ILE A 261 -13.64 13.17 4.34
C ILE A 261 -13.14 12.75 2.96
N HIS A 262 -12.14 11.88 2.95
CA HIS A 262 -11.60 11.25 1.77
C HIS A 262 -12.45 10.02 1.45
N TYR A 263 -13.40 10.22 0.53
CA TYR A 263 -14.46 9.27 0.24
C TYR A 263 -14.13 8.47 -1.02
N ARG A 264 -13.94 7.16 -0.84
CA ARG A 264 -13.76 6.21 -1.94
C ARG A 264 -14.72 5.04 -1.75
N VAL A 265 -15.52 4.76 -2.78
CA VAL A 265 -16.35 3.56 -2.80
C VAL A 265 -15.51 2.36 -3.20
N SER A 266 -15.38 1.43 -2.28
CA SER A 266 -14.69 0.18 -2.57
C SER A 266 -15.59 -0.75 -3.38
N SER A 267 -15.02 -1.47 -4.34
CA SER A 267 -15.77 -2.42 -5.17
C SER A 267 -14.96 -3.70 -5.42
N GLY A 268 -15.65 -4.77 -5.80
CA GLY A 268 -15.03 -6.07 -6.04
C GLY A 268 -14.45 -6.66 -4.75
N ALA A 269 -13.15 -6.96 -4.75
CA ALA A 269 -12.48 -7.64 -3.64
C ALA A 269 -12.45 -6.83 -2.33
N ASN A 270 -12.65 -5.51 -2.42
CA ASN A 270 -12.62 -4.61 -1.26
C ASN A 270 -14.01 -4.11 -0.88
N GLY A 271 -15.09 -4.67 -1.43
CA GLY A 271 -16.45 -4.15 -1.17
C GLY A 271 -16.82 -4.05 0.30
N GLU A 272 -16.26 -4.94 1.14
CA GLU A 272 -16.44 -4.92 2.60
C GLU A 272 -15.79 -3.70 3.29
N GLN A 273 -14.83 -3.03 2.62
CA GLN A 273 -14.13 -1.80 3.07
C GLN A 273 -14.84 -0.51 2.64
N ASP A 274 -16.09 -0.60 2.15
CA ASP A 274 -16.85 0.58 1.76
C ASP A 274 -17.36 1.33 3.00
N ILE A 275 -16.94 2.58 3.15
CA ILE A 275 -17.39 3.44 4.25
C ILE A 275 -18.69 4.17 3.93
N SER A 276 -19.31 3.97 2.76
CA SER A 276 -20.59 4.61 2.39
C SER A 276 -21.64 4.54 3.50
N GLY A 277 -21.74 3.40 4.20
CA GLY A 277 -22.67 3.19 5.32
C GLY A 277 -22.39 3.98 6.60
N VAL A 278 -21.17 4.52 6.78
CA VAL A 278 -20.77 5.32 7.96
C VAL A 278 -20.39 6.76 7.60
N ALA A 279 -19.96 7.03 6.37
CA ALA A 279 -19.48 8.34 5.93
C ALA A 279 -20.56 9.42 6.08
N GLN A 280 -21.81 9.12 5.69
CA GLN A 280 -22.92 10.06 5.85
C GLN A 280 -23.17 10.40 7.34
N TYR A 281 -23.07 9.40 8.21
CA TYR A 281 -23.23 9.60 9.64
C TYR A 281 -22.11 10.48 10.23
N ILE A 282 -20.84 10.20 9.87
CA ILE A 282 -19.68 11.00 10.28
C ILE A 282 -19.84 12.45 9.81
N ILE A 283 -20.20 12.66 8.53
CA ILE A 283 -20.41 14.00 7.97
C ILE A 283 -21.49 14.75 8.75
N THR A 284 -22.65 14.14 8.98
CA THR A 284 -23.75 14.77 9.70
C THR A 284 -23.38 15.11 11.15
N ALA A 285 -22.62 14.25 11.81
CA ALA A 285 -22.15 14.50 13.17
C ALA A 285 -21.14 15.66 13.22
N LEU A 286 -20.14 15.65 12.32
CA LEU A 286 -19.07 16.65 12.30
C LEU A 286 -19.55 18.02 11.78
N ALA A 287 -20.46 18.06 10.81
CA ALA A 287 -20.89 19.30 10.14
C ALA A 287 -21.55 20.33 11.06
N LYS A 288 -22.00 19.91 12.25
CA LYS A 288 -22.57 20.83 13.26
C LYS A 288 -21.54 21.85 13.75
N ASN A 289 -20.31 21.39 14.00
CA ASN A 289 -19.25 22.18 14.64
C ASN A 289 -18.03 22.38 13.73
N ASN A 290 -17.97 21.67 12.61
CA ASN A 290 -16.83 21.66 11.70
C ASN A 290 -17.26 22.00 10.28
N ARG A 291 -16.34 22.57 9.53
CA ARG A 291 -16.38 22.64 8.07
C ARG A 291 -15.98 21.28 7.53
N VAL A 292 -16.92 20.60 6.89
CA VAL A 292 -16.68 19.26 6.33
C VAL A 292 -16.50 19.37 4.82
N ILE A 293 -15.33 18.96 4.34
CA ILE A 293 -14.99 18.87 2.91
C ILE A 293 -15.01 17.40 2.52
N VAL A 294 -15.68 17.03 1.43
CA VAL A 294 -15.63 15.66 0.90
C VAL A 294 -14.77 15.65 -0.36
N ILE A 295 -13.68 14.89 -0.38
CA ILE A 295 -12.94 14.56 -1.60
C ILE A 295 -13.42 13.19 -2.09
N TYR A 296 -13.96 13.14 -3.32
CA TYR A 296 -14.29 11.89 -3.99
C TYR A 296 -13.04 11.34 -4.67
N ALA A 297 -12.40 10.37 -4.02
CA ALA A 297 -11.14 9.78 -4.45
C ALA A 297 -11.32 8.57 -5.38
N ASP A 298 -12.40 8.57 -6.17
CA ASP A 298 -12.75 7.49 -7.08
C ASP A 298 -13.40 8.04 -8.36
N SER A 299 -12.95 7.58 -9.52
CA SER A 299 -13.54 7.88 -10.83
C SER A 299 -14.65 6.90 -11.24
N ARG A 300 -14.81 5.79 -10.51
CA ARG A 300 -15.61 4.63 -10.95
C ARG A 300 -17.12 4.81 -10.91
N GLN A 301 -17.64 5.90 -10.34
CA GLN A 301 -19.07 6.23 -10.42
C GLN A 301 -19.23 7.68 -10.89
N ALA A 302 -19.75 7.86 -12.10
CA ALA A 302 -20.06 9.18 -12.66
C ALA A 302 -21.18 9.92 -11.89
N ASN A 303 -21.97 9.20 -11.07
CA ASN A 303 -23.20 9.69 -10.46
C ASN A 303 -23.20 9.61 -8.92
N PHE A 304 -22.10 9.99 -8.26
CA PHE A 304 -22.15 10.16 -6.80
C PHE A 304 -23.10 11.29 -6.44
N SER A 305 -24.20 10.96 -5.75
CA SER A 305 -24.97 11.97 -5.03
C SER A 305 -24.06 12.66 -4.01
N ASN A 306 -24.22 13.97 -3.88
CA ASN A 306 -23.54 14.72 -2.84
C ASN A 306 -23.96 14.14 -1.47
N LEU A 307 -22.98 13.81 -0.63
CA LEU A 307 -23.25 13.43 0.75
C LEU A 307 -23.80 14.63 1.52
N HIS A 308 -24.96 14.49 2.15
CA HIS A 308 -25.66 15.61 2.77
C HIS A 308 -24.89 16.16 3.98
N GLY A 309 -24.91 17.48 4.16
CA GLY A 309 -24.26 18.16 5.29
C GLY A 309 -22.78 18.50 5.08
N ALA A 310 -22.14 18.00 4.03
CA ALA A 310 -20.84 18.51 3.63
C ALA A 310 -20.96 19.93 3.07
N HIS A 311 -19.96 20.76 3.36
CA HIS A 311 -19.90 22.14 2.88
C HIS A 311 -19.32 22.19 1.45
N TYR A 312 -18.41 21.27 1.14
CA TYR A 312 -17.73 21.20 -0.15
C TYR A 312 -17.66 19.76 -0.67
N HIS A 313 -17.77 19.62 -1.99
CA HIS A 313 -17.62 18.36 -2.70
C HIS A 313 -16.57 18.53 -3.80
N ILE A 314 -15.42 17.89 -3.62
CA ILE A 314 -14.27 18.02 -4.53
C ILE A 314 -14.06 16.69 -5.26
N ARG A 315 -14.02 16.72 -6.59
CA ARG A 315 -13.99 15.52 -7.43
C ARG A 315 -12.81 15.57 -8.41
N PRO A 316 -11.56 15.35 -7.94
CA PRO A 316 -10.40 15.45 -8.80
C PRO A 316 -10.41 14.40 -9.94
N PHE A 317 -11.07 13.26 -9.72
CA PHE A 317 -11.12 12.11 -10.63
C PHE A 317 -12.31 12.08 -11.61
N GLN A 318 -13.23 13.04 -11.52
CA GLN A 318 -14.38 13.13 -12.44
C GLN A 318 -14.21 14.23 -13.50
N GLN A 319 -13.11 14.97 -13.50
CA GLN A 319 -12.84 15.96 -14.53
C GLN A 319 -12.39 15.26 -15.81
N GLU A 320 -13.33 15.07 -16.75
CA GLU A 320 -13.08 14.43 -18.06
C GLU A 320 -11.90 15.08 -18.80
N SER A 321 -11.70 16.39 -18.62
CA SER A 321 -10.57 17.14 -19.17
C SER A 321 -9.20 16.67 -18.67
N PHE A 322 -9.13 15.93 -17.56
CA PHE A 322 -7.88 15.43 -16.98
C PHE A 322 -7.57 13.98 -17.37
N ILE A 323 -8.47 13.28 -18.06
CA ILE A 323 -8.31 11.87 -18.39
C ILE A 323 -8.22 11.71 -19.91
N THR A 324 -7.09 11.18 -20.38
CA THR A 324 -6.88 10.82 -21.79
C THR A 324 -6.60 9.32 -21.91
N GLU A 325 -6.36 8.83 -23.12
CA GLU A 325 -5.96 7.44 -23.34
C GLU A 325 -4.66 7.12 -22.57
N HIS A 326 -3.68 8.03 -22.59
CA HIS A 326 -2.35 7.73 -22.08
C HIS A 326 -2.02 8.39 -20.73
N ARG A 327 -2.82 9.38 -20.31
CA ARG A 327 -2.55 10.17 -19.12
C ARG A 327 -3.77 10.26 -18.22
N ASP A 328 -3.51 10.22 -16.93
CA ASP A 328 -4.48 10.47 -15.87
C ASP A 328 -3.96 11.60 -15.00
N LEU A 329 -4.23 12.84 -15.42
CA LEU A 329 -3.81 14.05 -14.71
C LEU A 329 -4.64 14.26 -13.44
N SER A 330 -5.76 13.54 -13.25
CA SER A 330 -6.54 13.61 -12.02
C SER A 330 -5.74 13.17 -10.80
N LYS A 331 -4.80 12.22 -10.96
CA LYS A 331 -3.87 11.84 -9.89
C LYS A 331 -2.95 13.00 -9.49
N ILE A 332 -2.48 13.79 -10.46
CA ILE A 332 -1.65 14.98 -10.20
C ILE A 332 -2.51 16.09 -9.58
N ALA A 333 -3.72 16.34 -10.10
CA ALA A 333 -4.64 17.31 -9.52
C ALA A 333 -5.01 16.97 -8.06
N HIS A 334 -5.24 15.70 -7.76
CA HIS A 334 -5.47 15.23 -6.40
C HIS A 334 -4.23 15.42 -5.50
N LEU A 335 -3.03 15.09 -6.00
CA LEU A 335 -1.78 15.33 -5.28
C LEU A 335 -1.58 16.82 -4.96
N GLU A 336 -1.75 17.69 -5.95
CA GLU A 336 -1.61 19.15 -5.80
C GLU A 336 -2.63 19.72 -4.82
N LEU A 337 -3.86 19.20 -4.83
CA LEU A 337 -4.88 19.57 -3.85
C LEU A 337 -4.46 19.20 -2.42
N LEU A 338 -3.95 17.98 -2.21
CA LEU A 338 -3.47 17.55 -0.90
C LEU A 338 -2.26 18.36 -0.43
N LEU A 339 -1.34 18.70 -1.33
CA LEU A 339 -0.22 19.60 -1.04
C LEU A 339 -0.72 21.00 -0.64
N ALA A 340 -1.69 21.55 -1.38
CA ALA A 340 -2.28 22.86 -1.08
C ALA A 340 -3.02 22.87 0.27
N PHE A 341 -3.71 21.78 0.62
CA PHE A 341 -4.28 21.61 1.96
C PHE A 341 -3.22 21.59 3.05
N PHE A 342 -2.08 20.95 2.81
CA PHE A 342 -1.00 20.91 3.79
C PHE A 342 -0.39 22.31 3.98
N ASP A 343 -0.10 22.99 2.88
CA ASP A 343 0.55 24.31 2.86
C ASP A 343 -0.33 25.39 3.49
N LYS A 344 -1.64 25.23 3.38
CA LYS A 344 -2.64 26.15 3.93
C LYS A 344 -3.33 25.60 5.19
N LYS A 345 -2.81 24.55 5.82
CA LYS A 345 -3.49 23.85 6.93
C LYS A 345 -3.90 24.80 8.05
N ASP A 346 -3.04 25.73 8.44
CA ASP A 346 -3.32 26.70 9.50
C ASP A 346 -4.33 27.76 9.03
N GLN A 347 -4.22 28.20 7.77
CA GLN A 347 -5.13 29.17 7.17
C GLN A 347 -6.55 28.63 7.03
N ILE A 348 -6.71 27.32 6.79
CA ILE A 348 -8.02 26.67 6.69
C ILE A 348 -8.42 25.95 7.96
N ASN A 349 -7.64 26.05 9.05
CA ASN A 349 -7.86 25.35 10.32
C ASN A 349 -8.08 23.82 10.15
N LEU A 350 -7.29 23.18 9.28
CA LEU A 350 -7.39 21.75 8.98
C LEU A 350 -6.92 20.91 10.17
N GLN A 351 -7.82 20.07 10.70
CA GLN A 351 -7.52 19.17 11.81
C GLN A 351 -7.01 17.80 11.35
N GLY A 352 -7.57 17.29 10.25
CA GLY A 352 -7.19 15.99 9.72
C GLY A 352 -8.07 15.53 8.56
N ILE A 353 -7.68 14.38 8.02
CA ILE A 353 -8.31 13.71 6.88
C ILE A 353 -8.77 12.32 7.33
N ILE A 354 -10.07 12.05 7.18
CA ILE A 354 -10.69 10.78 7.54
C ILE A 354 -11.08 10.07 6.23
N GLY A 355 -10.73 8.81 6.06
CA GLY A 355 -11.09 8.05 4.86
C GLY A 355 -11.14 6.56 5.12
N ASN A 356 -11.16 5.78 4.05
CA ASN A 356 -10.98 4.34 4.10
C ASN A 356 -9.70 3.89 3.40
N THR A 357 -9.32 2.65 3.66
CA THR A 357 -8.07 2.07 3.18
C THR A 357 -7.95 2.14 1.66
N SER A 358 -7.10 3.05 1.22
CA SER A 358 -6.86 3.34 -0.18
C SER A 358 -5.51 4.00 -0.36
N GLY A 359 -4.81 3.69 -1.46
CA GLY A 359 -3.52 4.35 -1.72
C GLY A 359 -3.64 5.85 -1.94
N THR A 360 -4.82 6.35 -2.33
CA THR A 360 -5.08 7.78 -2.43
C THR A 360 -5.18 8.45 -1.05
N LEU A 361 -5.63 7.73 -0.01
CA LEU A 361 -5.56 8.20 1.38
C LEU A 361 -4.13 8.16 1.92
N ASP A 362 -3.39 7.10 1.60
CA ASP A 362 -1.98 6.93 2.00
C ASP A 362 -1.11 8.10 1.55
N LEU A 363 -1.39 8.64 0.36
CA LEU A 363 -0.73 9.82 -0.17
C LEU A 363 -0.86 11.05 0.76
N ALA A 364 -2.00 11.23 1.42
CA ALA A 364 -2.18 12.30 2.39
C ALA A 364 -1.27 12.12 3.60
N ALA A 365 -1.13 10.89 4.09
CA ALA A 365 -0.25 10.59 5.21
C ALA A 365 1.22 10.80 4.83
N PHE A 366 1.62 10.43 3.61
CA PHE A 366 2.97 10.69 3.09
C PHE A 366 3.32 12.18 2.98
N ILE A 367 2.32 13.03 2.71
CA ILE A 367 2.49 14.50 2.70
C ILE A 367 2.66 15.07 4.11
N GLY A 368 2.26 14.31 5.14
CA GLY A 368 2.31 14.70 6.55
C GLY A 368 0.99 15.21 7.12
N HIS A 369 -0.15 14.91 6.48
CA HIS A 369 -1.46 15.17 7.07
C HIS A 369 -1.72 14.24 8.26
N ASN A 370 -2.50 14.72 9.24
CA ASN A 370 -3.10 13.84 10.24
C ASN A 370 -4.18 13.01 9.54
N VAL A 371 -3.97 11.70 9.41
CA VAL A 371 -4.88 10.80 8.72
C VAL A 371 -5.49 9.80 9.69
N LEU A 372 -6.81 9.61 9.59
CA LEU A 372 -7.56 8.52 10.22
C LEU A 372 -8.15 7.61 9.13
N ASP A 373 -7.64 6.39 9.05
CA ASP A 373 -8.16 5.34 8.16
C ASP A 373 -9.23 4.53 8.90
N ILE A 374 -10.44 4.49 8.35
CA ILE A 374 -11.53 3.62 8.79
C ILE A 374 -11.45 2.31 8.02
N HIS A 375 -11.15 1.24 8.74
CA HIS A 375 -10.84 -0.06 8.17
C HIS A 375 -11.65 -1.19 8.80
N LEU A 376 -12.10 -2.13 7.98
CA LEU A 376 -12.68 -3.38 8.44
C LEU A 376 -11.61 -4.47 8.45
N PHE A 377 -11.00 -4.73 9.59
CA PHE A 377 -10.05 -5.82 9.68
C PHE A 377 -10.68 -7.18 9.36
N GLY A 378 -9.90 -8.08 8.75
CA GLY A 378 -10.29 -9.47 8.54
C GLY A 378 -10.74 -10.17 9.84
N SER A 379 -11.71 -11.09 9.73
CA SER A 379 -12.17 -11.88 10.88
C SER A 379 -11.15 -12.96 11.27
N ALA A 380 -11.22 -13.42 12.52
CA ALA A 380 -10.40 -14.53 13.02
C ALA A 380 -10.51 -15.82 12.18
N GLU A 381 -11.62 -16.00 11.46
CA GLU A 381 -11.85 -17.15 10.58
C GLU A 381 -11.21 -16.97 9.19
N LYS A 382 -11.26 -15.75 8.63
CA LYS A 382 -10.69 -15.43 7.32
C LYS A 382 -9.17 -15.22 7.38
N GLY A 383 -8.65 -14.81 8.53
CA GLY A 383 -7.24 -14.42 8.71
C GLY A 383 -6.96 -13.03 8.16
N PHE A 384 -5.70 -12.58 8.32
CA PHE A 384 -5.24 -11.29 7.81
C PHE A 384 -5.00 -11.35 6.30
N ASP A 385 -5.57 -10.40 5.57
CA ASP A 385 -5.27 -10.19 4.17
C ASP A 385 -4.07 -9.22 3.98
N TYR A 386 -3.72 -8.97 2.71
CA TYR A 386 -2.63 -8.03 2.40
C TYR A 386 -2.92 -6.60 2.85
N GLN A 387 -4.17 -6.14 2.76
CA GLN A 387 -4.54 -4.78 3.16
C GLN A 387 -4.45 -4.60 4.67
N ASP A 388 -4.87 -5.60 5.44
CA ASP A 388 -4.69 -5.59 6.88
C ASP A 388 -3.21 -5.47 7.25
N TYR A 389 -2.34 -6.28 6.63
CA TYR A 389 -0.90 -6.22 6.89
C TYR A 389 -0.30 -4.87 6.49
N ARG A 390 -0.67 -4.36 5.32
CA ARG A 390 -0.24 -3.04 4.86
C ARG A 390 -0.68 -1.99 5.89
N LEU A 391 -1.92 -2.05 6.35
CA LEU A 391 -2.45 -1.10 7.32
C LEU A 391 -1.69 -1.15 8.65
N LEU A 392 -1.36 -2.34 9.14
CA LEU A 392 -0.53 -2.50 10.35
C LEU A 392 0.82 -1.79 10.21
N LEU A 393 1.47 -1.89 9.05
CA LEU A 393 2.69 -1.11 8.79
C LEU A 393 2.40 0.39 8.75
N GLN A 394 1.30 0.79 8.11
CA GLN A 394 0.90 2.18 7.95
C GLN A 394 0.54 2.85 9.28
N MET A 395 0.12 2.09 10.29
CA MET A 395 -0.09 2.62 11.64
C MET A 395 1.13 3.35 12.19
N THR A 396 2.34 3.09 11.70
CA THR A 396 3.55 3.88 12.04
C THR A 396 3.41 5.37 11.69
N PHE A 397 2.55 5.75 10.75
CA PHE A 397 2.36 7.13 10.28
C PHE A 397 0.91 7.58 10.03
N LEU A 398 -0.10 6.73 10.20
CA LEU A 398 -1.50 7.13 10.23
C LEU A 398 -2.22 6.56 11.45
N SER A 399 -3.41 7.08 11.74
CA SER A 399 -4.30 6.53 12.75
C SER A 399 -5.33 5.58 12.12
N VAL A 400 -5.79 4.60 12.88
CA VAL A 400 -6.79 3.62 12.41
C VAL A 400 -8.03 3.59 13.31
N GLU A 401 -9.22 3.51 12.69
CA GLU A 401 -10.51 3.23 13.32
C GLU A 401 -11.20 2.01 12.72
N GLN A 402 -11.72 1.14 13.57
CA GLN A 402 -12.41 -0.07 13.14
C GLN A 402 -13.81 0.27 12.60
N LEU A 403 -14.10 -0.15 11.36
CA LEU A 403 -15.40 0.06 10.73
C LEU A 403 -16.55 -0.64 11.49
N ALA A 404 -16.26 -1.76 12.15
CA ALA A 404 -17.22 -2.54 12.93
C ALA A 404 -17.56 -1.94 14.32
N SER A 405 -16.94 -0.81 14.70
CA SER A 405 -17.26 -0.11 15.94
C SER A 405 -18.72 0.34 15.98
N ASP A 406 -19.31 0.34 17.19
CA ASP A 406 -20.56 1.07 17.42
C ASP A 406 -20.40 2.53 16.96
N ARG A 407 -21.42 3.07 16.27
CA ARG A 407 -21.34 4.40 15.65
C ARG A 407 -21.08 5.51 16.67
N GLN A 408 -21.64 5.42 17.87
CA GLN A 408 -21.44 6.42 18.91
C GLN A 408 -20.03 6.32 19.50
N ALA A 409 -19.52 5.09 19.69
CA ALA A 409 -18.13 4.86 20.09
C ALA A 409 -17.15 5.41 19.04
N MET A 410 -17.36 5.09 17.76
CA MET A 410 -16.58 5.60 16.63
C MET A 410 -16.52 7.13 16.62
N MET A 411 -17.66 7.82 16.82
CA MET A 411 -17.66 9.28 16.87
C MET A 411 -16.93 9.83 18.08
N THR A 412 -17.04 9.18 19.24
CA THR A 412 -16.29 9.58 20.44
C THR A 412 -14.78 9.49 20.19
N HIS A 413 -14.34 8.45 19.48
CA HIS A 413 -12.94 8.29 19.06
C HIS A 413 -12.52 9.34 18.03
N ILE A 414 -13.34 9.60 17.01
CA ILE A 414 -13.08 10.64 16.01
C ILE A 414 -12.96 12.01 16.68
N ASP A 415 -13.85 12.38 17.60
CA ASP A 415 -13.79 13.66 18.30
C ASP A 415 -12.52 13.77 19.16
N SER A 416 -12.15 12.70 19.86
CA SER A 416 -10.90 12.64 20.63
C SER A 416 -9.66 12.74 19.74
N TRP A 417 -9.67 12.08 18.58
CA TRP A 417 -8.61 12.13 17.58
C TRP A 417 -8.49 13.53 16.97
N LEU A 418 -9.60 14.17 16.59
CA LEU A 418 -9.60 15.56 16.09
C LEU A 418 -9.07 16.56 17.12
N ALA A 419 -9.23 16.28 18.42
CA ALA A 419 -8.73 17.15 19.48
C ALA A 419 -7.23 16.97 19.76
N THR A 420 -6.68 15.77 19.57
CA THR A 420 -5.33 15.41 20.06
C THR A 420 -4.36 14.97 18.96
N GLY A 421 -4.86 14.60 17.79
CA GLY A 421 -4.11 13.92 16.74
C GLY A 421 -3.61 12.52 17.10
N GLN A 422 -3.96 11.99 18.29
CA GLN A 422 -3.45 10.72 18.78
C GLN A 422 -4.28 9.53 18.29
N GLN A 423 -3.60 8.41 18.03
CA GLN A 423 -4.22 7.13 17.67
C GLN A 423 -5.38 6.79 18.64
N PRO A 424 -6.61 6.56 18.15
CA PRO A 424 -7.71 6.22 19.01
C PRO A 424 -7.51 4.87 19.70
N LYS A 425 -8.05 4.73 20.91
CA LYS A 425 -8.05 3.48 21.70
C LYS A 425 -9.25 2.63 21.31
N GLN A 426 -9.03 1.49 20.68
CA GLN A 426 -10.05 0.55 20.24
C GLN A 426 -9.68 -0.88 20.59
N GLU A 427 -10.61 -1.59 21.23
CA GLU A 427 -10.48 -3.03 21.38
C GLU A 427 -10.90 -3.70 20.08
N ALA A 428 -9.96 -3.87 19.15
CA ALA A 428 -10.18 -4.79 18.06
C ALA A 428 -10.01 -6.22 18.60
N LEU A 429 -11.08 -7.01 18.61
CA LEU A 429 -10.99 -8.45 18.82
C LEU A 429 -10.42 -9.09 17.56
N LEU A 430 -9.15 -8.82 17.27
CA LEU A 430 -8.40 -9.51 16.24
C LEU A 430 -8.10 -10.89 16.81
N GLY A 431 -9.05 -11.81 16.61
CA GLY A 431 -8.83 -13.19 16.98
C GLY A 431 -7.63 -13.71 16.21
N ILE A 432 -6.59 -14.10 16.95
CA ILE A 432 -5.48 -14.87 16.39
C ILE A 432 -6.12 -16.06 15.67
N PRO A 433 -5.98 -16.19 14.34
CA PRO A 433 -6.65 -17.27 13.62
C PRO A 433 -6.20 -18.61 14.21
N ARG A 434 -7.14 -19.40 14.75
CA ARG A 434 -6.86 -20.76 15.24
C ARG A 434 -6.38 -21.69 14.11
N ARG A 435 -6.57 -21.29 12.85
CA ARG A 435 -6.07 -21.94 11.65
C ARG A 435 -5.64 -20.87 10.65
N PHE A 436 -4.35 -20.85 10.32
CA PHE A 436 -3.87 -20.16 9.12
C PHE A 436 -4.55 -20.79 7.89
N THR A 437 -5.58 -20.15 7.35
CA THR A 437 -6.10 -20.46 6.03
C THR A 437 -4.99 -20.15 5.02
N GLY A 438 -4.84 -20.96 3.97
CA GLY A 438 -3.64 -21.03 3.12
C GLY A 438 -3.12 -19.71 2.51
N LEU A 439 -3.89 -18.62 2.57
CA LEU A 439 -3.42 -17.27 2.30
C LEU A 439 -2.28 -16.83 3.23
N GLY A 440 -2.26 -17.29 4.49
CA GLY A 440 -1.14 -17.06 5.41
C GLY A 440 0.15 -17.81 5.06
N LYS A 441 0.08 -18.87 4.23
CA LYS A 441 1.27 -19.56 3.69
C LYS A 441 1.72 -19.00 2.33
N ILE A 442 0.79 -18.49 1.53
CA ILE A 442 1.04 -18.12 0.11
C ILE A 442 1.15 -16.59 -0.07
N GLY A 443 0.36 -15.81 0.67
CA GLY A 443 0.46 -14.35 0.66
C GLY A 443 1.75 -13.82 1.30
N PHE A 444 2.40 -14.69 2.08
CA PHE A 444 3.60 -14.46 2.86
C PHE A 444 4.81 -15.30 2.42
N SER A 445 4.79 -15.90 1.22
CA SER A 445 6.04 -16.38 0.60
C SER A 445 6.88 -15.17 0.16
N PHE A 446 7.34 -14.44 1.18
CA PHE A 446 8.05 -13.18 1.18
C PHE A 446 9.50 -13.58 1.48
N LEU A 447 10.40 -13.33 0.53
CA LEU A 447 11.84 -13.59 0.63
C LEU A 447 12.31 -15.06 0.83
N SER A 448 11.44 -16.05 1.07
CA SER A 448 11.86 -17.45 1.26
C SER A 448 12.15 -18.23 -0.03
N SER A 449 11.70 -17.75 -1.20
CA SER A 449 12.08 -18.34 -2.50
C SER A 449 13.29 -17.65 -3.15
N VAL A 450 14.03 -16.84 -2.39
CA VAL A 450 15.24 -16.14 -2.88
C VAL A 450 16.47 -16.92 -2.42
N GLU A 451 17.12 -17.63 -3.34
CA GLU A 451 18.27 -18.48 -3.02
C GLU A 451 19.57 -17.71 -2.72
N ILE A 452 19.57 -16.38 -2.68
CA ILE A 452 20.80 -15.58 -2.61
C ILE A 452 20.61 -14.28 -1.82
N PHE A 453 20.86 -14.33 -0.51
CA PHE A 453 21.33 -13.18 0.27
C PHE A 453 22.40 -13.67 1.27
N LYS A 454 23.59 -14.01 0.76
CA LYS A 454 24.68 -14.54 1.61
C LYS A 454 25.49 -13.48 2.36
N GLU A 455 25.16 -12.18 2.27
CA GLU A 455 26.07 -11.13 2.79
C GLU A 455 25.40 -9.99 3.61
N ALA A 456 24.08 -9.99 3.90
CA ALA A 456 23.42 -8.84 4.55
C ALA A 456 22.47 -9.21 5.72
N HIS A 457 22.83 -10.21 6.53
CA HIS A 457 21.87 -10.89 7.41
C HIS A 457 21.61 -10.25 8.78
N TRP A 458 22.45 -9.33 9.27
CA TRP A 458 22.31 -8.76 10.63
C TRP A 458 21.32 -7.58 10.70
N GLU A 459 21.09 -6.87 9.59
CA GLU A 459 20.12 -5.77 9.54
C GLU A 459 18.71 -6.25 9.20
N VAL A 460 18.54 -7.33 8.42
CA VAL A 460 17.24 -8.01 8.32
C VAL A 460 16.78 -8.49 9.71
N GLN A 461 17.73 -8.89 10.56
CA GLN A 461 17.50 -9.22 11.97
C GLN A 461 17.23 -7.99 12.88
N ARG A 462 17.40 -6.74 12.44
CA ARG A 462 17.03 -5.53 13.20
C ARG A 462 15.83 -4.78 12.61
N PHE A 463 15.75 -4.71 11.28
CA PHE A 463 14.67 -4.13 10.49
C PHE A 463 13.32 -4.73 10.88
N PHE A 464 13.18 -6.06 10.77
CA PHE A 464 11.92 -6.71 11.09
C PHE A 464 11.58 -6.64 12.58
N PRO A 465 12.53 -6.86 13.53
CA PRO A 465 12.21 -6.70 14.95
C PRO A 465 11.87 -5.27 15.37
N ARG A 466 12.56 -4.24 14.87
CA ARG A 466 12.25 -2.83 15.15
C ARG A 466 10.87 -2.45 14.60
N LEU A 467 10.60 -2.82 13.35
CA LEU A 467 9.31 -2.56 12.71
C LEU A 467 8.18 -3.31 13.43
N LYS A 468 8.41 -4.58 13.78
CA LYS A 468 7.50 -5.40 14.59
C LYS A 468 7.25 -4.74 15.95
N GLU A 469 8.29 -4.29 16.64
CA GLU A 469 8.19 -3.60 17.92
C GLU A 469 7.36 -2.32 17.80
N ALA A 470 7.65 -1.45 16.83
CA ALA A 470 6.93 -0.20 16.62
C ALA A 470 5.44 -0.43 16.29
N VAL A 471 5.16 -1.38 15.39
CA VAL A 471 3.79 -1.79 15.05
C VAL A 471 3.07 -2.34 16.28
N ASN A 472 3.71 -3.22 17.05
CA ASN A 472 3.14 -3.78 18.26
C ASN A 472 2.90 -2.74 19.34
N GLN A 473 3.83 -1.80 19.55
CA GLN A 473 3.66 -0.72 20.52
C GLN A 473 2.46 0.16 20.15
N LYS A 474 2.31 0.54 18.87
CA LYS A 474 1.15 1.31 18.42
C LYS A 474 -0.14 0.51 18.47
N ALA A 475 -0.13 -0.76 18.09
CA ALA A 475 -1.30 -1.59 18.15
C ALA A 475 -1.74 -1.85 19.61
N LYS A 476 -0.80 -2.03 20.54
CA LYS A 476 -1.08 -2.13 21.99
C LYS A 476 -1.59 -0.81 22.57
N SER A 477 -1.02 0.33 22.21
CA SER A 477 -1.51 1.64 22.67
C SER A 477 -2.92 1.92 22.16
N ALA A 478 -3.20 1.45 20.94
CA ALA A 478 -4.52 1.43 20.33
C ALA A 478 -5.42 0.31 20.88
N LYS A 479 -4.95 -0.61 21.72
CA LYS A 479 -5.68 -1.82 22.19
C LYS A 479 -6.17 -2.79 21.10
N LEU A 480 -5.57 -2.77 19.91
CA LEU A 480 -5.95 -3.66 18.80
C LEU A 480 -5.60 -5.14 19.05
N PHE A 481 -4.60 -5.43 19.90
CA PHE A 481 -4.21 -6.79 20.25
C PHE A 481 -3.90 -6.91 21.73
N SER A 482 -4.22 -8.07 22.31
CA SER A 482 -3.81 -8.45 23.67
C SER A 482 -2.43 -9.11 23.73
N ALA A 483 -1.88 -9.51 22.57
CA ALA A 483 -0.57 -10.13 22.40
C ALA A 483 0.21 -9.46 21.28
N ASP A 484 1.54 -9.64 21.26
CA ASP A 484 2.37 -9.17 20.14
C ASP A 484 1.95 -9.85 18.83
N PHE A 485 1.81 -9.06 17.77
CA PHE A 485 1.70 -9.56 16.41
C PHE A 485 3.00 -10.26 16.05
N GLU A 486 2.91 -11.58 15.87
CA GLU A 486 3.94 -12.41 15.26
C GLU A 486 3.61 -12.50 13.76
N PRO A 487 4.31 -11.77 12.87
CA PRO A 487 4.20 -12.08 11.44
C PRO A 487 4.56 -13.57 11.27
N PRO A 488 3.88 -14.31 10.38
CA PRO A 488 4.25 -15.70 10.13
C PRO A 488 5.74 -15.74 9.78
N LEU A 489 6.51 -16.50 10.57
CA LEU A 489 7.92 -16.76 10.28
C LEU A 489 8.01 -17.42 8.89
N PRO A 490 9.02 -17.06 8.09
CA PRO A 490 9.15 -17.50 6.70
C PRO A 490 9.15 -19.03 6.51
#